data_AF-A0A7K0W8W4-F1
#
_entry.id   AF-A0A7K0W8W4-F1
#
_cell.length_a   1.000
_cell.length_b   1.000
_cell.length_c   1.000
_cell.angle_alpha   90.00
_cell.angle_beta   90.00
_cell.angle_gamma   90.00
#
_symmetry.space_group_name_H-M   'P 1'
#
loop_
_entity.id
_entity.type
_entity.pdbx_description
1 polymer ?
#
loop_
_entity_poly.entity_id
_entity_poly.type
_entity_poly.pdbx_seq_one_letter_code
_entity_poly.pdbx_strand_id
1 'polypeptide(L)' 'MRIIAGVAKGRTLGTVAGATRPTSDRAREGLFSSLTSEFG' A
#
# COMPACT_ATOMS: atom_id res chain seq x y z
N MET A 1 2.34 -2.66 8.62
CA MET A 1 2.11 -2.14 7.24
C MET A 1 2.45 -0.65 7.23
N ARG A 2 2.87 -0.06 6.10
CA ARG A 2 3.09 1.40 6.00
C ARG A 2 2.39 2.03 4.81
N ILE A 3 2.04 3.31 4.93
CA ILE A 3 1.55 4.12 3.81
C ILE A 3 2.71 4.37 2.83
N ILE A 4 2.49 4.08 1.53
CA ILE A 4 3.55 4.05 0.50
C ILE A 4 3.61 5.33 -0.36
N ALA A 5 2.57 6.15 -0.39
CA ALA A 5 2.47 7.36 -1.21
C ALA A 5 1.55 8.42 -0.57
N GLY A 6 1.50 9.62 -1.18
CA GLY A 6 0.66 10.73 -0.73
C GLY A 6 1.16 11.44 0.53
N VAL A 7 0.32 12.32 1.08
CA VAL A 7 0.66 13.22 2.20
C VAL A 7 1.05 12.50 3.51
N ALA A 8 0.65 11.24 3.66
CA ALA A 8 0.93 10.44 4.85
C ALA A 8 1.98 9.34 4.60
N LYS A 9 2.75 9.43 3.50
CA LYS A 9 3.80 8.46 3.15
C LYS A 9 4.74 8.22 4.34
N GLY A 10 5.06 6.96 4.59
CA GLY A 10 5.96 6.53 5.67
C GLY A 10 5.25 6.28 7.01
N ARG A 11 3.99 6.71 7.18
CA ARG A 11 3.22 6.41 8.40
C ARG A 11 3.02 4.89 8.55
N THR A 12 3.37 4.37 9.72
CA THR A 12 3.15 2.96 10.06
C THR A 12 1.71 2.75 10.54
N LEU A 13 1.11 1.65 10.08
CA LEU A 13 -0.23 1.18 10.43
C LEU A 13 -0.12 -0.18 11.12
N GLY A 14 -0.93 -0.38 12.15
CA GLY A 14 -1.12 -1.68 12.78
C GLY A 14 -1.59 -2.72 11.77
N THR A 15 -1.22 -3.98 11.99
CA THR A 15 -1.62 -5.11 11.15
C THR A 15 -2.13 -6.24 12.02
N VAL A 16 -3.10 -6.98 11.49
CA VAL A 16 -3.54 -8.22 12.14
C VAL A 16 -2.40 -9.25 12.13
N ALA A 17 -2.22 -9.95 13.25
CA ALA A 17 -1.24 -11.02 13.36
C ALA A 17 -1.66 -12.22 12.49
N GLY A 18 -0.68 -12.97 11.97
CA GLY A 18 -0.94 -14.21 11.24
C GLY A 18 -1.69 -14.07 9.91
N ALA A 19 -1.64 -12.89 9.27
CA ALA A 19 -2.34 -12.66 8.01
C ALA A 19 -1.94 -13.68 6.93
N THR A 20 -2.91 -14.45 6.43
CA THR A 20 -2.70 -15.36 5.31
C THR A 20 -2.55 -14.56 4.02
N ARG A 21 -1.43 -14.78 3.30
CA ARG A 21 -1.07 -14.11 2.04
C ARG A 21 -1.09 -12.57 2.17
N PRO A 22 -0.14 -11.98 2.93
CA PRO A 22 -0.07 -10.55 3.10
C PRO A 22 0.19 -9.82 1.78
N THR A 23 -0.39 -8.64 1.61
CA THR A 23 -0.15 -7.79 0.45
C THR A 23 1.17 -7.03 0.62
N SER A 24 2.15 -7.29 -0.24
CA SER A 24 3.47 -6.64 -0.18
C SER A 24 3.39 -5.14 -0.47
N ASP A 25 4.37 -4.37 0.00
CA ASP A 25 4.55 -2.96 -0.37
C ASP A 25 4.52 -2.79 -1.89
N ARG A 26 5.22 -3.68 -2.62
CA ARG A 26 5.30 -3.62 -4.08
C ARG A 26 3.97 -3.88 -4.78
N ALA A 27 3.18 -4.84 -4.29
CA ALA A 27 1.85 -5.11 -4.84
C ALA A 27 0.92 -3.90 -4.64
N ARG A 28 1.02 -3.23 -3.47
CA ARG A 28 0.26 -2.01 -3.20
C ARG A 28 0.72 -0.85 -4.09
N GLU A 29 2.03 -0.67 -4.27
CA GLU A 29 2.58 0.35 -5.18
C GLU A 29 2.08 0.17 -6.61
N GLY A 30 2.15 -1.05 -7.14
CA GLY A 30 1.67 -1.35 -8.49
C GLY A 30 0.20 -1.01 -8.68
N LEU A 31 -0.65 -1.40 -7.72
CA LEU A 31 -2.09 -1.12 -7.76
C LEU A 31 -2.39 0.39 -7.73
N PHE A 32 -1.74 1.16 -6.86
CA PHE A 32 -1.98 2.61 -6.83
C PHE A 32 -1.36 3.33 -8.03
N SER A 33 -0.25 2.83 -8.58
CA SER A 33 0.34 3.37 -9.81
C SER A 33 -0.58 3.15 -11.02
N SER A 34 -1.21 1.99 -11.15
CA SER A 34 -2.15 1.74 -12.26
C SER A 34 -3.39 2.61 -12.12
N LEU A 35 -3.99 2.67 -10.93
CA LEU A 35 -5.17 3.52 -10.69
C LEU A 35 -4.88 5.00 -10.92
N THR A 36 -3.70 5.49 -10.50
CA THR A 36 -3.30 6.87 -10.77
C THR A 36 -3.07 7.11 -12.25
N SER A 37 -2.52 6.14 -12.98
CA SER A 37 -2.33 6.28 -14.43
C SER A 37 -3.64 6.24 -15.21
N GLU A 38 -4.66 5.57 -14.71
CA GLU A 38 -5.96 5.39 -15.38
C GLU A 38 -6.94 6.54 -15.08
N PHE A 39 -6.90 7.05 -13.85
CA PHE A 39 -7.91 8.01 -13.34
C PHE A 39 -7.32 9.34 -12.83
N GLY A 40 -6.01 9.51 -12.89
CA GLY A 40 -5.27 10.67 -12.35
C GLY A 40 -4.79 11.64 -13.40
#